data_AF-A0A1G4K3W0-F1
#
_entry.id   AF-A0A1G4K3W0-F1
#
_cell.length_a   1.000
_cell.length_b   1.000
_cell.length_c   1.000
_cell.angle_alpha   90.00
_cell.angle_beta   90.00
_cell.angle_gamma   90.00
#
_symmetry.space_group_name_H-M   'P 1'
#
loop_
_entity.id
_entity.type
_entity.pdbx_description
1 polymer ?
#
loop_
_entity_poly.entity_id
_entity_poly.type
_entity_poly.pdbx_seq_one_letter_code
_entity_poly.pdbx_strand_id
1 'polypeptide(L)'
;MDPTAPDLQKESCRLCIADLFNGKLDRVHVKLRLHSKMGVQNKLQVLVNYDELVQMLQEGFLQFMNATSTQETDIATVYAEQNTACILECPVSQQLLQQIDATKGVTIVVSREIQYLLQRDQLGLNSNVKPLGGHYVELKNSSNDQLVRDIAKILANPMYTVPQQRKLFTGFPRPPRPLSPHYKNEVQQQQEQRYAPLYHTSHTLTLNKLEVTFLIGHQGSRIEFIREQSGACVKILPIPERLKTIQLASPYLILQAIVVSGTLSTVTVAMALIESQLQCYRPKGHSRRKARACIDSYTGPCTPMDSANLSPGQRNQ
;
A
#
# COMPACT_ATOMS: atom_id res chain seq x y z
N MET A 1 44.25 18.92 -2.84
CA MET A 1 42.94 18.24 -2.98
C MET A 1 41.91 19.30 -3.23
N ASP A 2 41.10 19.13 -4.27
CA ASP A 2 40.10 20.10 -4.69
C ASP A 2 38.91 20.10 -3.70
N PRO A 3 38.65 21.19 -2.95
CA PRO A 3 37.62 21.21 -1.91
C PRO A 3 36.19 21.13 -2.45
N THR A 4 36.00 21.14 -3.77
CA THR A 4 34.70 21.11 -4.45
C THR A 4 34.17 19.69 -4.73
N ALA A 5 35.04 18.68 -4.75
CA ALA A 5 34.66 17.28 -5.01
C ALA A 5 33.72 16.60 -3.97
N PRO A 6 33.75 16.92 -2.67
CA PRO A 6 32.89 16.28 -1.66
C PRO A 6 31.40 16.61 -1.81
N ASP A 7 31.10 17.85 -2.21
CA ASP A 7 29.73 18.35 -2.21
C ASP A 7 28.93 17.81 -3.41
N LEU A 8 29.60 17.62 -4.56
CA LEU A 8 29.04 16.95 -5.75
C LEU A 8 28.58 15.50 -5.46
N GLN A 9 29.32 14.75 -4.63
CA GLN A 9 28.95 13.38 -4.29
C GLN A 9 27.75 13.30 -3.33
N LYS A 10 27.62 14.27 -2.40
CA LYS A 10 26.45 14.38 -1.51
C LYS A 10 25.18 14.67 -2.30
N GLU A 11 25.24 15.61 -3.26
CA GLU A 11 24.10 15.93 -4.12
C GLU A 11 23.70 14.74 -4.99
N SER A 12 24.67 14.01 -5.56
CA SER A 12 24.38 12.81 -6.37
C SER A 12 23.66 11.73 -5.56
N CYS A 13 24.08 11.45 -4.32
CA CYS A 13 23.39 10.48 -3.46
C CYS A 13 21.97 10.94 -3.11
N ARG A 14 21.80 12.23 -2.76
CA ARG A 14 20.48 12.81 -2.48
C ARG A 14 19.53 12.70 -3.66
N LEU A 15 20.01 12.97 -4.88
CA LEU A 15 19.21 12.87 -6.10
C LEU A 15 18.78 11.42 -6.39
N CYS A 16 19.70 10.45 -6.28
CA CYS A 16 19.36 9.03 -6.46
C CYS A 16 18.31 8.55 -5.46
N ILE A 17 18.40 9.01 -4.21
CA ILE A 17 17.43 8.67 -3.17
C ILE A 17 16.09 9.37 -3.43
N ALA A 18 16.08 10.65 -3.81
CA ALA A 18 14.85 11.31 -4.22
C ALA A 18 14.17 10.60 -5.41
N ASP A 19 14.95 10.12 -6.38
CA ASP A 19 14.44 9.36 -7.52
C ASP A 19 13.89 7.97 -7.13
N LEU A 20 14.45 7.32 -6.12
CA LEU A 20 13.90 6.09 -5.52
C LEU A 20 12.48 6.32 -4.98
N PHE A 21 12.25 7.40 -4.24
CA PHE A 21 10.95 7.70 -3.63
C PHE A 21 9.92 8.29 -4.59
N ASN A 22 10.38 8.96 -5.66
CA ASN A 22 9.54 9.37 -6.76
C ASN A 22 9.11 8.20 -7.66
N GLY A 23 9.46 6.95 -7.30
CA GLY A 23 9.15 5.75 -8.08
C GLY A 23 9.91 5.67 -9.40
N LYS A 24 10.98 6.44 -9.58
CA LYS A 24 11.82 6.40 -10.79
C LYS A 24 12.86 5.29 -10.72
N LEU A 25 13.25 4.89 -9.51
CA LEU A 25 14.16 3.78 -9.26
C LEU A 25 13.48 2.75 -8.37
N ASP A 26 13.75 1.46 -8.60
CA ASP A 26 13.29 0.38 -7.72
C ASP A 26 14.26 0.14 -6.55
N ARG A 27 15.55 0.45 -6.75
CA ARG A 27 16.64 0.21 -5.80
C ARG A 27 17.78 1.20 -6.00
N VAL A 28 18.47 1.52 -4.90
CA VAL A 28 19.72 2.31 -4.91
C VAL A 28 20.78 1.54 -4.13
N HIS A 29 21.93 1.30 -4.75
CA HIS A 29 23.09 0.76 -4.04
C HIS A 29 23.87 1.90 -3.42
N VAL A 30 24.04 1.86 -2.09
CA VAL A 30 24.78 2.85 -1.33
C VAL A 30 26.00 2.18 -0.72
N LYS A 31 27.19 2.68 -1.05
CA LYS A 31 28.41 2.23 -0.38
C LYS A 31 28.46 2.86 0.99
N LEU A 32 28.42 2.05 2.04
CA LEU A 32 28.53 2.50 3.42
C LEU A 32 29.85 1.98 3.99
N ARG A 33 30.63 2.85 4.63
CA ARG A 33 31.74 2.39 5.47
C ARG A 33 31.15 1.87 6.77
N LEU A 34 30.88 0.58 6.81
CA LEU A 34 30.45 -0.11 8.00
C LEU A 34 31.63 -0.93 8.53
N HIS A 35 32.00 -0.74 9.78
CA HIS A 35 32.95 -1.64 10.44
C HIS A 35 32.20 -2.86 10.95
N SER A 36 32.10 -3.92 10.13
CA SER A 36 31.57 -5.19 10.60
C SER A 36 32.58 -5.88 11.52
N LYS A 37 32.44 -5.68 12.84
CA LYS A 37 33.19 -6.43 13.85
C LYS A 37 32.53 -7.77 14.22
N MET A 38 31.37 -8.06 13.63
CA MET A 38 30.46 -9.08 14.15
C MET A 38 30.77 -10.50 13.67
N GLY A 39 31.65 -10.68 12.66
CA GLY A 39 32.00 -12.01 12.12
C GLY A 39 30.82 -12.75 11.45
N VAL A 40 29.64 -12.14 11.40
CA VAL A 40 28.44 -12.68 10.77
C VAL A 40 28.40 -12.18 9.33
N GLN A 41 28.42 -13.09 8.37
CA GLN A 41 28.36 -12.77 6.93
C GLN A 41 26.92 -12.51 6.44
N ASN A 42 25.92 -12.77 7.27
CA ASN A 42 24.52 -12.62 6.89
C ASN A 42 24.12 -11.13 6.82
N LYS A 43 23.39 -10.78 5.76
CA LYS A 43 22.81 -9.45 5.62
C LYS A 43 21.53 -9.32 6.44
N LEU A 44 21.30 -8.12 6.95
CA LEU A 44 20.08 -7.72 7.64
C LEU A 44 19.27 -6.80 6.74
N GLN A 45 17.95 -7.00 6.72
CA GLN A 45 17.00 -6.06 6.14
C GLN A 45 16.31 -5.29 7.26
N VAL A 46 16.52 -3.97 7.29
CA VAL A 46 15.94 -3.06 8.30
C VAL A 46 14.96 -2.12 7.62
N LEU A 47 13.78 -1.96 8.20
CA LEU A 47 12.83 -0.95 7.79
C LEU A 47 13.17 0.38 8.45
N VAL A 48 13.44 1.40 7.64
CA VAL A 48 13.86 2.74 8.09
C VAL A 48 12.94 3.78 7.48
N ASN A 49 12.63 4.85 8.22
CA ASN A 49 11.93 6.00 7.67
C ASN A 49 12.84 6.75 6.66
N TYR A 50 12.25 7.33 5.62
CA TYR A 50 12.94 8.17 4.65
C TYR A 50 13.78 9.28 5.30
N ASP A 51 13.18 10.06 6.19
CA ASP A 51 13.85 11.20 6.79
C ASP A 51 15.06 10.76 7.64
N GLU A 52 14.89 9.63 8.34
CA GLU A 52 15.95 9.00 9.14
C GLU A 52 17.07 8.45 8.23
N LEU A 53 16.74 7.80 7.12
CA LEU A 53 17.74 7.34 6.15
C LEU A 53 18.52 8.52 5.57
N VAL A 54 17.82 9.59 5.16
CA VAL A 54 18.45 10.79 4.61
C VAL A 54 19.36 11.46 5.64
N GLN A 55 18.96 11.48 6.92
CA GLN A 55 19.79 11.98 8.00
C GLN A 55 21.02 11.09 8.24
N MET A 56 20.83 9.78 8.37
CA MET A 56 21.93 8.80 8.55
C MET A 56 22.96 8.90 7.43
N LEU A 57 22.51 9.08 6.18
CA LEU A 57 23.41 9.21 5.05
C LEU A 57 24.17 10.54 5.06
N GLN A 58 23.55 11.63 5.49
CA GLN A 58 24.26 12.91 5.64
C GLN A 58 25.34 12.83 6.72
N GLU A 59 25.01 12.24 7.86
CA GLU A 59 25.94 12.06 8.98
C GLU A 59 27.05 11.05 8.64
N GLY A 60 26.70 9.91 8.05
CA GLY A 60 27.63 8.87 7.63
C GLY A 60 28.57 9.34 6.51
N PHE A 61 28.09 10.19 5.59
CA PHE A 61 28.93 10.78 4.55
C PHE A 61 29.98 11.74 5.13
N LEU A 62 29.62 12.51 6.16
CA LEU A 62 30.59 13.36 6.86
C LEU A 62 31.67 12.52 7.57
N GLN A 63 31.30 11.40 8.17
CA GLN A 63 32.26 10.47 8.76
C GLN A 63 33.13 9.78 7.69
N PHE A 64 32.56 9.44 6.54
CA PHE A 64 33.29 8.88 5.40
C PHE A 64 34.38 9.83 4.87
N MET A 65 34.04 11.11 4.71
CA MET A 65 34.98 12.13 4.23
C MET A 65 36.18 12.35 5.16
N ASN A 66 35.97 12.16 6.47
CA ASN A 66 37.01 12.40 7.48
C ASN A 66 37.90 11.17 7.74
N ALA A 67 37.46 9.97 7.35
CA ALA A 67 38.24 8.76 7.53
C ALA A 67 39.24 8.57 6.37
N THR A 68 40.53 8.76 6.66
CA THR A 68 41.65 8.63 5.71
C THR A 68 42.15 7.19 5.52
N SER A 69 41.59 6.20 6.23
CA SER A 69 42.11 4.83 6.17
C SER A 69 41.45 3.96 5.09
N THR A 70 42.26 3.16 4.41
CA THR A 70 41.96 2.12 3.42
C THR A 70 41.23 0.91 4.02
N GLN A 71 40.11 1.11 4.70
CA GLN A 71 39.30 0.01 5.22
C GLN A 71 38.26 -0.47 4.21
N GLU A 72 37.94 -1.76 4.29
CA GLU A 72 36.94 -2.43 3.46
C GLU A 72 35.61 -1.69 3.52
N THR A 73 35.06 -1.38 2.35
CA THR A 73 33.76 -0.73 2.22
C THR A 73 32.70 -1.79 1.99
N ASP A 74 31.77 -1.90 2.92
CA ASP A 74 30.57 -2.72 2.73
C ASP A 74 29.56 -2.01 1.81
N ILE A 75 28.79 -2.80 1.06
CA ILE A 75 27.75 -2.26 0.16
C ILE A 75 26.39 -2.52 0.80
N ALA A 76 25.66 -1.44 1.09
CA ALA A 76 24.26 -1.51 1.46
C ALA A 76 23.37 -1.32 0.22
N THR A 77 22.20 -1.92 0.23
CA THR A 77 21.19 -1.76 -0.82
C THR A 77 19.92 -1.22 -0.20
N VAL A 78 19.44 -0.10 -0.72
CA VAL A 78 18.19 0.53 -0.29
C VAL A 78 17.11 0.18 -1.30
N TYR A 79 15.99 -0.32 -0.79
CA TYR A 79 14.78 -0.61 -1.56
C TYR A 79 13.68 0.36 -1.18
N ALA A 80 12.95 0.87 -2.17
CA ALA A 80 11.75 1.65 -1.91
C ALA A 80 10.68 0.77 -1.28
N GLU A 81 10.05 1.24 -0.22
CA GLU A 81 8.80 0.70 0.30
C GLU A 81 7.72 1.81 0.27
N GLN A 82 6.46 1.45 0.48
CA GLN A 82 5.34 2.38 0.28
C GLN A 82 5.44 3.62 1.19
N ASN A 83 5.03 4.76 0.62
CA ASN A 83 4.83 6.08 1.24
C ASN A 83 6.08 6.78 1.81
N THR A 84 6.67 6.26 2.89
CA THR A 84 7.69 6.97 3.68
C THR A 84 8.74 6.06 4.30
N ALA A 85 8.71 4.77 3.98
CA ALA A 85 9.64 3.79 4.53
C ALA A 85 10.50 3.18 3.43
N CYS A 86 11.67 2.68 3.80
CA CYS A 86 12.58 1.98 2.92
C CYS A 86 13.20 0.80 3.64
N ILE A 87 13.51 -0.24 2.87
CA ILE A 87 14.24 -1.40 3.39
C ILE A 87 15.71 -1.19 3.09
N LEU A 88 16.51 -1.12 4.14
CA LEU A 88 17.96 -1.08 4.08
C LEU A 88 18.50 -2.51 4.27
N GLU A 89 19.03 -3.10 3.20
CA GLU A 89 19.76 -4.36 3.25
C GLU A 89 21.26 -4.07 3.41
N CYS A 90 21.84 -4.45 4.54
CA CYS A 90 23.26 -4.21 4.83
C CYS A 90 23.86 -5.30 5.72
N PRO A 91 25.19 -5.45 5.74
CA PRO A 91 25.89 -6.18 6.80
C PRO A 91 25.57 -5.56 8.16
N VAL A 92 25.51 -6.39 9.20
CA VAL A 92 25.26 -5.87 10.55
C VAL A 92 26.48 -5.14 11.08
N SER A 93 26.28 -3.86 11.37
CA SER A 93 27.25 -3.00 12.00
C SER A 93 26.65 -2.37 13.25
N GLN A 94 27.43 -2.39 14.33
CA GLN A 94 27.07 -1.73 15.58
C GLN A 94 26.87 -0.22 15.37
N GLN A 95 27.65 0.41 14.47
CA GLN A 95 27.52 1.84 14.18
C GLN A 95 26.18 2.17 13.53
N LEU A 96 25.72 1.34 12.59
CA LEU A 96 24.42 1.54 11.95
C LEU A 96 23.29 1.41 12.98
N LEU A 97 23.35 0.38 13.84
CA LEU A 97 22.35 0.19 14.89
C LEU A 97 22.39 1.26 15.98
N GLN A 98 23.52 1.97 16.16
CA GLN A 98 23.61 3.13 17.04
C GLN A 98 23.01 4.39 16.43
N GLN A 99 23.07 4.54 15.10
CA GLN A 99 22.45 5.65 14.38
C GLN A 99 20.93 5.48 14.26
N ILE A 100 20.44 4.24 14.17
CA ILE A 100 19.03 3.96 14.26
C ILE A 100 18.61 4.17 15.71
N ASP A 101 17.69 5.11 15.93
CA ASP A 101 17.21 5.50 17.25
C ASP A 101 16.53 4.32 17.97
N ALA A 102 17.30 3.60 18.79
CA ALA A 102 16.82 2.42 19.49
C ALA A 102 15.66 2.73 20.46
N THR A 103 15.47 3.99 20.84
CA THR A 103 14.34 4.39 21.71
C THR A 103 13.00 4.19 21.02
N LYS A 104 12.96 4.32 19.68
CA LYS A 104 11.76 4.08 18.87
C LYS A 104 11.51 2.60 18.60
N GLY A 105 12.55 1.78 18.70
CA GLY A 105 12.56 0.38 18.30
C GLY A 105 13.03 0.22 16.85
N VAL A 106 13.57 -0.97 16.54
CA VAL A 106 14.09 -1.29 15.21
C VAL A 106 13.21 -2.32 14.55
N THR A 107 12.65 -1.98 13.40
CA THR A 107 11.84 -2.92 12.62
C THR A 107 12.73 -3.65 11.63
N ILE A 108 12.77 -4.97 11.74
CA ILE A 108 13.55 -5.84 10.86
C ILE A 108 12.63 -6.73 10.03
N VAL A 109 13.08 -7.08 8.83
CA VAL A 109 12.40 -8.05 7.96
C VAL A 109 13.03 -9.42 8.21
N VAL A 110 12.22 -10.40 8.60
CA VAL A 110 12.67 -11.75 8.96
C VAL A 110 11.98 -12.83 8.12
N SER A 111 12.62 -13.98 7.98
CA SER A 111 12.00 -15.16 7.36
C SER A 111 10.81 -15.66 8.19
N ARG A 112 9.92 -16.43 7.56
CA ARG A 112 8.71 -16.97 8.22
C ARG A 112 9.07 -17.90 9.37
N GLU A 113 10.16 -18.65 9.20
CA GLU A 113 10.69 -19.60 10.17
C GLU A 113 11.17 -18.84 11.42
N ILE A 114 11.92 -17.75 11.24
CA ILE A 114 12.37 -16.91 12.35
C ILE A 114 11.20 -16.24 13.06
N GLN A 115 10.23 -15.72 12.31
CA GLN A 115 9.02 -15.15 12.90
C GLN A 115 8.27 -16.15 13.79
N TYR A 116 8.17 -17.41 13.36
CA TYR A 116 7.55 -18.47 14.15
C TYR A 116 8.34 -18.77 15.44
N LEU A 117 9.68 -18.80 15.37
CA LEU A 117 10.52 -18.98 16.54
C LEU A 117 10.39 -17.81 17.53
N LEU A 118 10.29 -16.57 17.03
CA LEU A 118 10.06 -15.37 17.83
C LEU A 118 8.70 -15.39 18.53
N GLN A 119 7.64 -15.80 17.83
CA GLN A 119 6.29 -15.91 18.41
C GLN A 119 6.20 -16.95 19.54
N ARG A 120 7.11 -17.92 19.55
CA ARG A 120 7.19 -18.97 20.57
C ARG A 120 8.26 -18.70 21.64
N ASP A 121 8.90 -17.55 21.59
CA ASP A 121 10.02 -17.19 22.47
C ASP A 121 11.16 -18.22 22.50
N GLN A 122 11.40 -18.90 21.35
CA GLN A 122 12.41 -19.96 21.25
C GLN A 122 13.81 -19.45 20.96
N LEU A 123 13.94 -18.17 20.58
CA LEU A 123 15.22 -17.53 20.30
C LEU A 123 15.88 -16.93 21.55
N GLY A 124 15.14 -16.79 22.66
CA GLY A 124 15.64 -16.21 23.91
C GLY A 124 16.22 -14.81 23.70
N LEU A 125 15.43 -13.93 23.07
CA LEU A 125 15.82 -12.53 22.88
C LEU A 125 15.52 -11.75 24.15
N ASN A 126 16.37 -10.78 24.48
CA ASN A 126 16.15 -9.92 25.64
C ASN A 126 15.33 -8.67 25.27
N SER A 127 15.25 -8.33 23.98
CA SER A 127 14.41 -7.26 23.43
C SER A 127 12.94 -7.64 23.51
N ASN A 128 12.07 -6.64 23.71
CA ASN A 128 10.65 -6.82 23.56
C ASN A 128 10.32 -6.95 22.07
N VAL A 129 9.83 -8.13 21.67
CA VAL A 129 9.54 -8.46 20.27
C VAL A 129 8.06 -8.25 19.99
N LYS A 130 7.74 -7.36 19.05
CA LYS A 130 6.37 -7.12 18.61
C LYS A 130 6.21 -7.50 17.13
N PRO A 131 5.41 -8.52 16.79
CA PRO A 131 5.10 -8.83 15.40
C PRO A 131 4.18 -7.75 14.81
N LEU A 132 4.56 -7.17 13.67
CA LEU A 132 3.75 -6.17 12.96
C LEU A 132 2.87 -6.76 11.84
N GLY A 133 2.98 -8.07 11.61
CA GLY A 133 2.33 -8.77 10.52
C GLY A 133 3.25 -8.97 9.31
N GLY A 134 2.90 -9.88 8.40
CA GLY A 134 3.76 -10.24 7.27
C GLY A 134 5.12 -10.74 7.75
N HIS A 135 6.21 -10.19 7.23
CA HIS A 135 7.60 -10.52 7.59
C HIS A 135 8.27 -9.52 8.53
N TYR A 136 7.49 -8.59 9.10
CA TYR A 136 8.03 -7.48 9.90
C TYR A 136 7.95 -7.77 11.39
N VAL A 137 9.06 -7.53 12.06
CA VAL A 137 9.19 -7.65 13.51
C VAL A 137 9.83 -6.39 14.06
N GLU A 138 9.20 -5.77 15.03
CA GLU A 138 9.72 -4.63 15.77
C GLU A 138 10.43 -5.12 17.03
N LEU A 139 11.72 -4.80 17.17
CA LEU A 139 12.52 -5.07 18.35
C LEU A 139 12.63 -3.77 19.16
N LYS A 140 12.06 -3.75 20.36
CA LYS A 140 12.19 -2.62 21.30
C LYS A 140 13.15 -2.99 22.41
N ASN A 141 14.12 -2.11 22.66
CA ASN A 141 15.06 -2.32 23.75
C ASN A 141 15.43 -1.00 24.44
N SER A 142 15.81 -1.09 25.71
CA SER A 142 16.37 0.03 26.48
C SER A 142 17.85 0.26 26.22
N SER A 143 18.57 -0.71 25.62
CA SER A 143 20.01 -0.61 25.33
C SER A 143 20.37 -1.08 23.92
N ASN A 144 21.18 -0.27 23.22
CA ASN A 144 21.70 -0.59 21.88
C ASN A 144 22.52 -1.88 21.88
N ASP A 145 23.32 -2.13 22.92
CA ASP A 145 24.15 -3.34 23.00
C ASP A 145 23.32 -4.61 23.14
N GLN A 146 22.12 -4.51 23.72
CA GLN A 146 21.22 -5.63 23.82
C GLN A 146 20.51 -5.89 22.49
N LEU A 147 20.09 -4.84 21.81
CA LEU A 147 19.53 -4.93 20.46
C LEU A 147 20.52 -5.57 19.48
N VAL A 148 21.78 -5.14 19.49
CA VAL A 148 22.85 -5.69 18.63
C VAL A 148 23.04 -7.19 18.91
N ARG A 149 23.06 -7.59 20.19
CA ARG A 149 23.16 -9.00 20.57
C ARG A 149 21.97 -9.83 20.11
N ASP A 150 20.76 -9.29 20.21
CA ASP A 150 19.55 -9.99 19.78
C ASP A 150 19.47 -10.13 18.26
N ILE A 151 19.83 -9.09 17.51
CA ILE A 151 19.96 -9.15 16.05
C ILE A 151 21.02 -10.19 15.65
N ALA A 152 22.17 -10.21 16.33
CA ALA A 152 23.21 -11.20 16.08
C ALA A 152 22.70 -12.64 16.33
N LYS A 153 21.91 -12.87 17.39
CA LYS A 153 21.27 -14.17 17.64
C LYS A 153 20.32 -14.56 16.52
N ILE A 154 19.51 -13.62 16.02
CA ILE A 154 18.60 -13.87 14.89
C ILE A 154 19.42 -14.28 13.65
N LEU A 155 20.48 -13.55 13.33
CA LEU A 155 21.28 -13.81 12.14
C LEU A 155 22.17 -15.04 12.22
N ALA A 156 22.59 -15.43 13.43
CA ALA A 156 23.33 -16.67 13.66
C ALA A 156 22.43 -17.91 13.58
N ASN A 157 21.11 -17.75 13.58
CA ASN A 157 20.18 -18.87 13.50
C ASN A 157 20.21 -19.50 12.08
N PRO A 158 20.35 -20.84 11.96
CA PRO A 158 20.44 -21.51 10.66
C PRO A 158 19.16 -21.43 9.82
N MET A 159 18.01 -21.12 10.43
CA MET A 159 16.74 -20.91 9.72
C MET A 159 16.59 -19.47 9.21
N TYR A 160 17.50 -18.56 9.60
CA TYR A 160 17.49 -17.21 9.05
C TYR A 160 17.95 -17.26 7.60
N THR A 161 17.02 -16.93 6.72
CA THR A 161 17.30 -16.64 5.32
C THR A 161 16.95 -15.18 5.09
N VAL A 162 17.84 -14.44 4.42
CA VAL A 162 17.54 -13.06 4.03
C VAL A 162 16.24 -13.12 3.22
N PRO A 163 15.16 -12.48 3.68
CA PRO A 163 13.91 -12.51 2.95
C PRO A 163 14.18 -12.02 1.54
N GLN A 164 14.09 -12.93 0.57
CA GLN A 164 14.11 -12.50 -0.81
C GLN A 164 12.87 -11.64 -0.94
N GLN A 165 13.06 -10.34 -1.13
CA GLN A 165 11.97 -9.47 -1.54
C GLN A 165 11.43 -10.08 -2.82
N ARG A 166 10.39 -10.89 -2.69
CA ARG A 166 9.61 -11.39 -3.82
C ARG A 166 9.00 -10.13 -4.38
N LYS A 167 9.72 -9.47 -5.30
CA LYS A 167 9.37 -8.21 -5.98
C LYS A 167 8.01 -7.76 -5.49
N LEU A 168 7.97 -7.09 -4.34
CA LEU A 168 6.71 -6.72 -3.71
C LEU A 168 6.19 -5.56 -4.55
N PHE A 169 5.65 -5.90 -5.71
CA PHE A 169 4.72 -5.13 -6.52
C PHE A 169 5.03 -3.62 -6.73
N THR A 170 6.30 -3.22 -6.89
CA THR A 170 6.62 -1.86 -7.39
C THR A 170 6.72 -1.76 -8.90
N GLY A 171 6.78 -2.89 -9.61
CA GLY A 171 6.68 -2.87 -11.06
C GLY A 171 5.24 -2.62 -11.48
N PHE A 172 4.98 -1.46 -12.10
CA PHE A 172 3.92 -1.36 -13.12
C PHE A 172 3.91 -2.68 -13.91
N PRO A 173 2.75 -3.35 -14.08
CA PRO A 173 2.72 -4.53 -14.92
C PRO A 173 3.19 -4.09 -16.30
N ARG A 174 4.37 -4.56 -16.71
CA ARG A 174 4.68 -4.59 -18.14
C ARG A 174 3.50 -5.33 -18.77
N PRO A 175 2.89 -4.81 -19.84
CA PRO A 175 1.79 -5.49 -20.50
C PRO A 175 2.19 -6.95 -20.70
N PRO A 176 1.31 -7.90 -20.37
CA PRO A 176 1.65 -9.31 -20.40
C PRO A 176 2.23 -9.61 -21.78
N ARG A 177 3.50 -10.04 -21.83
CA ARG A 177 4.00 -10.67 -23.06
C ARG A 177 3.03 -11.80 -23.36
N PRO A 178 2.53 -11.91 -24.61
CA PRO A 178 1.66 -13.02 -24.96
C PRO A 178 2.36 -14.32 -24.57
N LEU A 179 1.81 -14.98 -23.54
CA LEU A 179 2.36 -16.21 -23.02
C LEU A 179 2.21 -17.26 -24.12
N SER A 180 3.31 -17.95 -24.43
CA SER A 180 3.30 -19.12 -25.29
C SER A 180 2.24 -20.11 -24.78
N PRO A 181 1.40 -20.68 -25.65
CA PRO A 181 0.30 -21.57 -25.26
C PRO A 181 0.72 -22.79 -24.44
N HIS A 182 2.02 -23.09 -24.36
CA HIS A 182 2.55 -24.22 -23.60
C HIS A 182 2.58 -24.03 -22.07
N TYR A 183 2.55 -22.80 -21.55
CA TYR A 183 2.75 -22.52 -20.12
C TYR A 183 1.48 -22.53 -19.26
N LYS A 184 0.28 -22.62 -19.87
CA LYS A 184 -0.98 -22.59 -19.12
C LYS A 184 -1.25 -23.87 -18.33
N ASN A 185 -0.68 -25.01 -18.74
CA ASN A 185 -1.02 -26.30 -18.15
C ASN A 185 -0.19 -26.66 -16.91
N GLU A 186 1.04 -26.14 -16.77
CA GLU A 186 1.93 -26.53 -15.65
C GLU A 186 1.69 -25.72 -14.37
N VAL A 187 1.31 -24.44 -14.48
CA VAL A 187 1.05 -23.58 -13.31
C VAL A 187 -0.29 -23.94 -12.63
N GLN A 188 -1.23 -24.54 -13.37
CA GLN A 188 -2.55 -24.85 -12.84
C GLN A 188 -2.59 -26.14 -12.01
N GLN A 189 -1.65 -27.09 -12.19
CA GLN A 189 -1.65 -28.36 -11.45
C GLN A 189 -0.88 -28.31 -10.11
N GLN A 190 0.01 -27.35 -9.88
CA GLN A 190 0.82 -27.31 -8.64
C GLN A 190 0.18 -26.53 -7.47
N GLN A 191 -0.93 -25.79 -7.68
CA GLN A 191 -1.56 -24.98 -6.64
C GLN A 191 -2.74 -25.66 -5.91
N GLU A 192 -3.26 -26.78 -6.39
CA GLU A 192 -4.51 -27.38 -5.85
C GLU A 192 -4.33 -28.35 -4.67
N GLN A 193 -3.11 -28.72 -4.26
CA GLN A 193 -2.93 -29.87 -3.35
C GLN A 193 -2.74 -29.55 -1.85
N ARG A 194 -2.77 -28.30 -1.36
CA ARG A 194 -2.41 -28.03 0.06
C ARG A 194 -3.18 -26.93 0.82
N TYR A 195 -4.45 -26.68 0.55
CA TYR A 195 -5.21 -25.76 1.40
C TYR A 195 -6.48 -26.41 1.96
N ALA A 196 -6.59 -26.38 3.30
CA ALA A 196 -7.85 -26.45 4.03
C ALA A 196 -8.92 -25.60 3.33
N PRO A 197 -10.23 -25.90 3.45
CA PRO A 197 -11.27 -25.20 2.71
C PRO A 197 -11.18 -23.70 2.97
N LEU A 198 -10.54 -22.98 2.04
CA LEU A 198 -10.44 -21.54 2.06
C LEU A 198 -11.87 -21.06 1.88
N TYR A 199 -12.43 -20.49 2.95
CA TYR A 199 -13.77 -19.92 2.95
C TYR A 199 -13.88 -18.94 1.78
N HIS A 200 -14.56 -19.40 0.72
CA HIS A 200 -14.89 -18.57 -0.42
C HIS A 200 -16.11 -17.75 -0.01
N THR A 201 -15.97 -16.44 -0.07
CA THR A 201 -17.05 -15.50 0.21
C THR A 201 -17.35 -14.70 -1.04
N SER A 202 -18.60 -14.27 -1.17
CA SER A 202 -19.04 -13.38 -2.23
C SER A 202 -19.77 -12.20 -1.63
N HIS A 203 -19.39 -11.00 -2.06
CA HIS A 203 -19.96 -9.75 -1.62
C HIS A 203 -20.50 -8.97 -2.82
N THR A 204 -21.69 -8.38 -2.68
CA THR A 204 -22.35 -7.64 -3.75
C THR A 204 -22.47 -6.18 -3.36
N LEU A 205 -21.88 -5.31 -4.18
CA LEU A 205 -21.94 -3.86 -4.08
C LEU A 205 -22.97 -3.33 -5.08
N THR A 206 -23.80 -2.38 -4.65
CA THR A 206 -24.71 -1.66 -5.56
C THR A 206 -24.21 -0.22 -5.69
N LEU A 207 -23.88 0.17 -6.92
CA LEU A 207 -23.30 1.48 -7.23
C LEU A 207 -24.09 2.15 -8.34
N ASN A 208 -23.98 3.47 -8.48
CA ASN A 208 -24.60 4.14 -9.61
C ASN A 208 -23.81 3.89 -10.91
N LYS A 209 -24.45 4.05 -12.07
CA LYS A 209 -23.84 3.80 -13.38
C LYS A 209 -22.55 4.59 -13.60
N LEU A 210 -22.48 5.82 -13.11
CA LEU A 210 -21.30 6.68 -13.26
C LEU A 210 -20.11 6.16 -12.43
N GLU A 211 -20.35 5.71 -11.20
CA GLU A 211 -19.38 5.04 -10.35
C GLU A 211 -18.89 3.73 -10.95
N VAL A 212 -19.79 2.90 -11.49
CA VAL A 212 -19.41 1.65 -12.17
C VAL A 212 -18.57 1.95 -13.41
N THR A 213 -18.96 2.93 -14.22
CA THR A 213 -18.20 3.36 -15.41
C THR A 213 -16.82 3.89 -15.01
N PHE A 214 -16.75 4.66 -13.92
CA PHE A 214 -15.48 5.09 -13.34
C PHE A 214 -14.64 3.89 -12.90
N LEU A 215 -15.19 2.93 -12.16
CA LEU A 215 -14.45 1.75 -11.72
C LEU A 215 -13.95 0.87 -12.87
N ILE A 216 -14.71 0.75 -13.96
CA ILE A 216 -14.23 0.11 -15.20
C ILE A 216 -12.99 0.84 -15.72
N GLY A 217 -13.05 2.17 -15.79
CA GLY A 217 -11.96 2.99 -16.31
C GLY A 217 -11.82 2.89 -17.83
N HIS A 218 -10.85 3.61 -18.39
CA HIS A 218 -10.60 3.58 -19.83
C HIS A 218 -10.15 2.17 -20.24
N GLN A 219 -10.86 1.57 -21.20
CA GLN A 219 -10.61 0.19 -21.68
C GLN A 219 -10.60 -0.88 -20.58
N GLY A 220 -11.29 -0.68 -19.46
CA GLY A 220 -11.31 -1.66 -18.37
C GLY A 220 -10.08 -1.66 -17.46
N SER A 221 -9.12 -0.76 -17.70
CA SER A 221 -7.83 -0.73 -16.97
C SER A 221 -7.96 -0.66 -15.45
N ARG A 222 -8.89 0.13 -14.92
CA ARG A 222 -9.03 0.31 -13.47
C ARG A 222 -9.64 -0.93 -12.80
N ILE A 223 -10.62 -1.57 -13.43
CA ILE A 223 -11.22 -2.79 -12.88
C ILE A 223 -10.26 -3.97 -12.99
N GLU A 224 -9.45 -4.02 -14.05
CA GLU A 224 -8.36 -5.00 -14.18
C GLU A 224 -7.30 -4.82 -13.11
N PHE A 225 -6.85 -3.59 -12.85
CA PHE A 225 -5.95 -3.29 -11.73
C PHE A 225 -6.50 -3.79 -10.40
N ILE A 226 -7.79 -3.55 -10.10
CA ILE A 226 -8.42 -4.03 -8.86
C ILE A 226 -8.40 -5.56 -8.79
N ARG A 227 -8.72 -6.26 -9.90
CA ARG A 227 -8.68 -7.74 -9.96
C ARG A 227 -7.27 -8.27 -9.74
N GLU A 228 -6.28 -7.69 -10.40
CA GLU A 228 -4.87 -8.11 -10.29
C GLU A 228 -4.30 -7.88 -8.89
N GLN A 229 -4.52 -6.70 -8.31
CA GLN A 229 -3.98 -6.35 -6.99
C GLN A 229 -4.65 -7.10 -5.85
N SER A 230 -5.96 -7.35 -5.96
CA SER A 230 -6.69 -8.06 -4.91
C SER A 230 -6.63 -9.58 -5.03
N GLY A 231 -6.40 -10.11 -6.24
CA GLY A 231 -6.59 -11.53 -6.54
C GLY A 231 -8.06 -11.99 -6.44
N ALA A 232 -9.02 -11.07 -6.29
CA ALA A 232 -10.44 -11.39 -6.24
C ALA A 232 -11.07 -11.43 -7.63
N CYS A 233 -12.10 -12.27 -7.79
CA CYS A 233 -12.94 -12.28 -8.97
C CYS A 233 -13.99 -11.16 -8.85
N VAL A 234 -13.84 -10.10 -9.66
CA VAL A 234 -14.76 -8.96 -9.71
C VAL A 234 -15.60 -9.01 -10.98
N LYS A 235 -16.92 -9.22 -10.85
CA LYS A 235 -17.89 -9.29 -11.93
C LYS A 235 -18.82 -8.08 -11.88
N ILE A 236 -19.00 -7.40 -13.01
CA ILE A 236 -19.97 -6.30 -13.14
C ILE A 236 -21.22 -6.90 -13.77
N LEU A 237 -22.34 -6.86 -13.06
CA LEU A 237 -23.60 -7.42 -13.57
C LEU A 237 -24.23 -6.47 -14.58
N PRO A 238 -24.90 -7.00 -15.62
CA PRO A 238 -25.65 -6.16 -16.55
C PRO A 238 -26.77 -5.40 -15.82
N ILE A 239 -27.15 -4.25 -16.36
CA ILE A 239 -28.31 -3.50 -15.85
C ILE A 239 -29.57 -4.35 -16.12
N PRO A 240 -30.35 -4.70 -15.09
CA PRO A 240 -31.38 -5.75 -15.20
C PRO A 240 -32.58 -5.36 -16.07
N GLU A 241 -32.77 -4.07 -16.40
CA GLU A 241 -33.95 -3.58 -17.13
C GLU A 241 -33.59 -2.61 -18.26
N ARG A 242 -34.50 -2.52 -19.25
CA ARG A 242 -34.48 -1.43 -20.24
C ARG A 242 -34.71 -0.11 -19.51
N LEU A 243 -33.73 0.79 -19.61
CA LEU A 243 -33.77 2.09 -18.96
C LEU A 243 -34.97 2.90 -19.45
N LYS A 244 -35.78 3.41 -18.52
CA LYS A 244 -36.88 4.34 -18.83
C LYS A 244 -36.32 5.70 -19.25
N THR A 245 -37.09 6.50 -20.00
CA THR A 245 -36.67 7.83 -20.49
C THR A 245 -36.14 8.75 -19.37
N ILE A 246 -36.75 8.68 -18.18
CA ILE A 246 -36.33 9.45 -16.99
C ILE A 246 -34.95 9.00 -16.49
N GLN A 247 -34.66 7.70 -16.52
CA GLN A 247 -33.35 7.15 -16.11
C GLN A 247 -32.26 7.51 -17.11
N LEU A 248 -32.59 7.57 -18.41
CA LEU A 248 -31.66 8.05 -19.44
C LEU A 248 -31.29 9.52 -19.22
N ALA A 249 -32.23 10.35 -18.78
CA ALA A 249 -31.97 11.74 -18.43
C ALA A 249 -31.15 11.91 -17.13
N SER A 250 -31.14 10.90 -16.26
CA SER A 250 -30.56 10.97 -14.91
C SER A 250 -29.71 9.73 -14.58
N PRO A 251 -28.47 9.64 -15.09
CA PRO A 251 -27.64 8.44 -14.97
C PRO A 251 -27.21 8.11 -13.53
N TYR A 252 -27.29 9.07 -12.61
CA TYR A 252 -27.03 8.90 -11.18
C TYR A 252 -28.08 8.04 -10.47
N LEU A 253 -29.29 7.90 -11.05
CA LEU A 253 -30.36 7.05 -10.51
C LEU A 253 -30.27 5.59 -10.96
N ILE A 254 -29.42 5.30 -11.95
CA ILE A 254 -29.26 3.95 -12.48
C ILE A 254 -28.32 3.19 -11.54
N LEU A 255 -28.86 2.22 -10.80
CA LEU A 255 -28.08 1.34 -9.95
C LEU A 255 -27.65 0.09 -10.71
N GLN A 256 -26.41 -0.32 -10.52
CA GLN A 256 -25.81 -1.50 -11.12
C GLN A 256 -25.01 -2.26 -10.05
N ALA A 257 -25.13 -3.59 -10.07
CA ALA A 257 -24.50 -4.45 -9.09
C ALA A 257 -23.10 -4.90 -9.56
N ILE A 258 -22.15 -4.91 -8.63
CA ILE A 258 -20.82 -5.49 -8.77
C ILE A 258 -20.70 -6.62 -7.75
N VAL A 259 -20.30 -7.81 -8.21
CA VAL A 259 -20.07 -8.98 -7.37
C VAL A 259 -18.57 -9.21 -7.24
N VAL A 260 -18.07 -9.23 -6.02
CA VAL A 260 -16.68 -9.55 -5.66
C VAL A 260 -16.68 -10.92 -4.99
N SER A 261 -15.86 -11.85 -5.46
CA SER A 261 -15.79 -13.21 -4.91
C SER A 261 -14.35 -13.70 -4.81
N GLY A 262 -14.05 -14.47 -3.77
CA GLY A 262 -12.69 -14.94 -3.49
C GLY A 262 -12.55 -15.43 -2.05
N THR A 263 -11.31 -15.54 -1.55
CA THR A 263 -11.08 -15.76 -0.13
C THR A 263 -11.43 -14.50 0.66
N LEU A 264 -11.67 -14.63 1.96
CA LEU A 264 -11.96 -13.46 2.81
C LEU A 264 -10.90 -12.35 2.68
N SER A 265 -9.61 -12.71 2.59
CA SER A 265 -8.53 -11.74 2.43
C SER A 265 -8.58 -11.03 1.07
N THR A 266 -8.75 -11.77 -0.03
CA THR A 266 -8.79 -11.16 -1.38
C THR A 266 -10.01 -10.28 -1.57
N VAL A 267 -11.18 -10.71 -1.06
CA VAL A 267 -12.40 -9.91 -1.08
C VAL A 267 -12.23 -8.64 -0.27
N THR A 268 -11.64 -8.71 0.93
CA THR A 268 -11.40 -7.52 1.77
C THR A 268 -10.50 -6.50 1.07
N VAL A 269 -9.41 -6.97 0.43
CA VAL A 269 -8.51 -6.09 -0.34
C VAL A 269 -9.23 -5.46 -1.53
N ALA A 270 -10.01 -6.24 -2.29
CA ALA A 270 -10.78 -5.73 -3.42
C ALA A 270 -11.77 -4.64 -2.99
N MET A 271 -12.48 -4.86 -1.88
CA MET A 271 -13.43 -3.91 -1.32
C MET A 271 -12.76 -2.61 -0.89
N ALA A 272 -11.62 -2.69 -0.20
CA ALA A 272 -10.84 -1.52 0.21
C ALA A 272 -10.33 -0.71 -1.00
N LEU A 273 -9.86 -1.38 -2.06
CA LEU A 273 -9.43 -0.72 -3.29
C LEU A 273 -10.60 -0.04 -4.01
N ILE A 274 -11.75 -0.71 -4.12
CA ILE A 274 -12.96 -0.14 -4.72
C ILE A 274 -13.40 1.11 -3.95
N GLU A 275 -13.50 1.02 -2.63
CA GLU A 275 -13.90 2.16 -1.79
C GLU A 275 -12.93 3.33 -1.89
N SER A 276 -11.62 3.08 -1.84
CA SER A 276 -10.59 4.12 -2.00
C SER A 276 -10.71 4.85 -3.34
N GLN A 277 -10.89 4.11 -4.44
CA GLN A 277 -11.09 4.69 -5.77
C GLN A 277 -12.39 5.51 -5.84
N LEU A 278 -13.48 5.00 -5.27
CA LEU A 278 -14.77 5.70 -5.22
C LEU A 278 -14.73 6.96 -4.35
N GLN A 279 -13.94 6.99 -3.27
CA GLN A 279 -13.75 8.18 -2.44
C GLN A 279 -13.05 9.31 -3.20
N CYS A 280 -12.13 8.97 -4.11
CA CYS A 280 -11.50 9.94 -5.00
C CYS A 280 -12.43 10.43 -6.11
N TYR A 281 -13.34 9.56 -6.59
CA TYR A 281 -14.29 9.88 -7.65
C TYR A 281 -15.48 10.70 -7.18
N ARG A 282 -16.09 10.29 -6.06
CA ARG A 282 -17.21 11.01 -5.46
C ARG A 282 -16.69 12.40 -5.16
N PRO A 283 -17.20 13.45 -5.82
CA PRO A 283 -16.75 14.79 -5.51
C PRO A 283 -16.92 14.96 -4.01
N LYS A 284 -15.83 15.33 -3.32
CA LYS A 284 -15.89 15.80 -1.94
C LYS A 284 -16.78 17.04 -2.01
N GLY A 285 -18.10 16.86 -1.91
CA GLY A 285 -19.04 17.95 -1.87
C GLY A 285 -18.51 18.92 -0.82
N HIS A 286 -18.28 20.18 -1.20
CA HIS A 286 -19.24 21.20 -0.77
C HIS A 286 -19.70 20.88 0.64
N SER A 287 -18.76 21.02 1.58
CA SER A 287 -19.03 20.91 2.99
C SER A 287 -20.13 21.94 3.28
N ARG A 288 -21.37 21.45 3.42
CA ARG A 288 -22.46 22.07 4.16
C ARG A 288 -22.67 23.59 3.90
N ARG A 289 -23.07 24.00 2.69
CA ARG A 289 -23.95 25.18 2.57
C ARG A 289 -25.38 24.73 2.34
N LYS A 290 -26.08 24.57 3.47
CA LYS A 290 -27.54 24.62 3.67
C LYS A 290 -28.39 24.27 2.44
N ALA A 291 -28.65 22.97 2.24
CA ALA A 291 -29.95 22.53 1.75
C ALA A 291 -30.80 22.12 2.98
N ARG A 292 -31.12 23.13 3.78
CA ARG A 292 -32.17 23.09 4.80
C ARG A 292 -33.04 24.32 4.55
N ALA A 293 -33.70 24.28 3.41
CA ALA A 293 -34.81 25.13 3.00
C ALA A 293 -35.51 24.37 1.86
N CYS A 294 -36.83 24.25 1.95
CA CYS A 294 -37.73 23.58 1.00
C CYS A 294 -37.97 22.07 1.18
N ILE A 295 -38.21 21.62 2.41
CA ILE A 295 -39.29 20.65 2.71
C ILE A 295 -39.88 21.10 4.04
N ASP A 296 -40.75 22.11 4.01
CA ASP A 296 -41.69 22.48 5.07
C ASP A 296 -42.45 23.73 4.59
N SER A 297 -43.55 23.52 3.85
CA SER A 297 -44.74 24.38 3.82
C SER A 297 -45.59 24.09 2.57
N TYR A 298 -46.31 22.97 2.55
CA TYR A 298 -47.59 22.86 1.83
C TYR A 298 -48.48 21.89 2.61
N THR A 299 -48.82 22.29 3.83
CA THR A 299 -50.04 21.87 4.51
C THR A 299 -51.01 23.03 4.43
N GLY A 300 -51.97 22.93 3.51
CA GLY A 300 -53.09 23.86 3.36
C GLY A 300 -54.28 23.10 2.77
N PRO A 301 -55.46 23.13 3.40
CA PRO A 301 -56.53 22.16 3.17
C PRO A 301 -57.32 22.43 1.88
N CYS A 302 -57.78 21.34 1.27
CA CYS A 302 -58.81 21.37 0.23
C CYS A 302 -60.12 21.90 0.82
N THR A 303 -60.55 23.07 0.37
CA THR A 303 -61.95 23.52 0.49
C THR A 303 -62.65 23.35 -0.86
N PRO A 304 -63.87 22.81 -0.91
CA PRO A 304 -64.65 22.70 -2.14
C PRO A 304 -65.21 24.09 -2.49
N MET A 305 -65.11 24.50 -3.76
CA MET A 305 -65.91 25.62 -4.24
C MET A 305 -67.23 25.11 -4.79
N ASP A 306 -68.27 25.55 -4.10
CA ASP A 306 -69.67 25.41 -4.43
C ASP A 306 -70.02 26.07 -5.77
N SER A 307 -71.02 25.44 -6.38
CA SER A 307 -71.80 25.94 -7.50
C SER A 307 -72.94 26.80 -6.97
N ALA A 308 -73.11 28.04 -7.46
CA ALA A 308 -74.41 28.74 -7.49
C ALA A 308 -74.36 30.13 -8.17
N ASN A 309 -75.27 30.29 -9.14
CA ASN A 309 -76.11 31.47 -9.43
C ASN A 309 -75.56 32.68 -10.25
N LEU A 310 -76.01 32.72 -11.54
CA LEU A 310 -77.04 33.65 -12.10
C LEU A 310 -77.11 35.04 -11.44
N SER A 311 -77.02 36.22 -12.09
CA SER A 311 -77.65 36.80 -13.31
C SER A 311 -77.29 38.33 -13.30
N PRO A 312 -77.88 39.26 -14.09
CA PRO A 312 -78.15 39.34 -15.53
C PRO A 312 -77.64 40.66 -16.19
N GLY A 313 -77.53 40.62 -17.53
CA GLY A 313 -77.99 41.65 -18.49
C GLY A 313 -77.65 43.14 -18.34
N GLN A 314 -77.02 43.71 -19.39
CA GLN A 314 -77.43 44.93 -20.15
C GLN A 314 -76.46 45.07 -21.34
N ARG A 315 -76.84 44.80 -22.60
CA ARG A 315 -77.62 45.58 -23.60
C ARG A 315 -77.01 46.94 -24.00
N ASN A 316 -76.86 47.08 -25.32
CA ASN A 316 -76.70 48.29 -26.16
C ASN A 316 -75.25 48.83 -26.24
N GLN A 317 -74.65 49.12 -27.40
CA GLN A 317 -75.12 49.40 -28.76
C GLN A 317 -74.22 48.73 -29.79
#